data_AF-A0A349E8L5-F1
#
_entry.id   AF-A0A349E8L5-F1
#
_cell.length_a   1.000
_cell.length_b   1.000
_cell.length_c   1.000
_cell.angle_alpha   90.00
_cell.angle_beta   90.00
_cell.angle_gamma   90.00
#
_symmetry.space_group_name_H-M   'P 1'
#
loop_
_entity.id
_entity.type
_entity.pdbx_description
1 polymer ?
#
loop_
_entity_poly.entity_id
_entity_poly.type
_entity_poly.pdbx_seq_one_letter_code
_entity_poly.pdbx_strand_id
1 'polypeptide(L)'
;MTERTTIGKLDIDPLLAEFVNDLLLPQLTIGKPDFWTGFEAIVDQFTPRNDSLLATRDSMQSQIDEWHSSRSSQAIEPAEYMQFLR
;
A
#
# COMPACT_ATOMS: atom_id res chain seq x y z
N MET A 1 -7.20 -3.40 -22.81
CA MET A 1 -6.89 -4.34 -21.71
C MET A 1 -5.41 -4.61 -21.80
N THR A 2 -4.65 -4.28 -20.75
CA THR A 2 -3.21 -4.56 -20.72
C THR A 2 -3.04 -6.06 -20.59
N GLU A 3 -2.21 -6.66 -21.45
CA GLU A 3 -1.86 -8.07 -21.37
C GLU A 3 -1.25 -8.38 -19.99
N ARG A 4 -1.56 -9.54 -19.41
CA ARG A 4 -1.04 -9.99 -18.12
C ARG A 4 -0.56 -11.42 -18.24
N THR A 5 0.51 -11.73 -17.53
CA THR A 5 0.97 -13.10 -17.34
C THR A 5 0.68 -13.53 -15.90
N THR A 6 0.11 -14.71 -15.73
CA THR A 6 -0.23 -15.24 -14.41
C THR A 6 0.92 -16.09 -13.88
N ILE A 7 1.44 -15.74 -12.71
CA ILE A 7 2.47 -16.50 -11.99
C ILE A 7 1.94 -16.79 -10.59
N GLY A 8 1.63 -18.06 -10.32
CA GLY A 8 0.91 -18.43 -9.10
C GLY A 8 -0.48 -17.81 -9.08
N LYS A 9 -0.79 -17.00 -8.07
CA LYS A 9 -2.03 -16.19 -8.01
C LYS A 9 -1.86 -14.75 -8.47
N LEU A 10 -0.65 -14.35 -8.81
CA LEU A 10 -0.35 -12.98 -9.22
C LEU A 10 -0.58 -12.84 -10.71
N ASP A 11 -1.37 -11.85 -11.10
CA ASP A 11 -1.35 -11.33 -12.47
C ASP A 11 -0.27 -10.25 -12.53
N ILE A 12 0.67 -10.35 -13.46
CA ILE A 12 1.84 -9.48 -13.55
C ILE A 12 1.97 -8.94 -14.98
N ASP A 13 2.57 -7.76 -15.10
CA ASP A 13 2.87 -7.19 -16.41
C ASP A 13 3.92 -8.06 -17.10
N PRO A 14 3.73 -8.48 -18.36
CA PRO A 14 4.66 -9.37 -19.04
C PRO A 14 6.09 -8.82 -19.10
N LEU A 15 6.27 -7.51 -19.30
CA LEU A 15 7.60 -6.91 -19.37
C LEU A 15 8.29 -6.93 -18.01
N LEU A 16 7.53 -6.73 -16.92
CA LEU A 16 8.07 -6.86 -15.57
C LEU A 16 8.45 -8.30 -15.26
N ALA A 17 7.60 -9.26 -15.62
CA ALA A 17 7.87 -10.68 -15.41
C ALA A 17 9.12 -11.14 -16.19
N GLU A 18 9.25 -10.76 -17.45
CA GLU A 18 10.43 -11.04 -18.29
C GLU A 18 11.69 -10.40 -17.71
N PHE A 19 11.64 -9.13 -17.35
CA PHE A 19 12.76 -8.42 -16.70
C PHE A 19 13.23 -9.16 -15.44
N VAL A 20 12.30 -9.50 -14.54
CA VAL A 20 12.65 -10.19 -13.30
C VAL A 20 13.26 -11.57 -13.60
N ASN A 21 12.62 -12.33 -14.48
CA ASN A 21 13.01 -13.71 -14.76
C ASN A 21 14.34 -13.82 -15.52
N ASP A 22 14.60 -12.94 -16.47
CA ASP A 22 15.65 -13.15 -17.47
C ASP A 22 16.79 -12.14 -17.35
N LEU A 23 16.59 -11.02 -16.67
CA LEU A 23 17.62 -9.99 -16.47
C LEU A 23 18.05 -9.86 -14.99
N LEU A 24 17.11 -9.88 -14.05
CA LEU A 24 17.41 -9.68 -12.62
C LEU A 24 17.85 -10.97 -11.92
N LEU A 25 16.99 -11.99 -11.91
CA LEU A 25 17.22 -13.22 -11.13
C LEU A 25 18.49 -13.99 -11.53
N PRO A 26 18.91 -14.05 -12.81
CA PRO A 26 20.17 -14.71 -13.16
C PRO A 26 21.42 -14.07 -12.52
N GLN A 27 21.33 -12.81 -12.09
CA GLN A 27 22.41 -12.10 -11.39
C GLN A 27 22.36 -12.29 -9.86
N LEU A 28 21.37 -13.04 -9.36
CA LEU A 28 21.14 -13.30 -7.95
C LEU A 28 21.24 -14.80 -7.66
N THR A 29 21.42 -15.16 -6.39
CA THR A 29 21.45 -16.55 -5.93
C THR A 29 20.05 -17.10 -5.58
N ILE A 30 18.99 -16.53 -6.17
CA ILE A 30 17.59 -16.87 -5.86
C ILE A 30 16.95 -17.47 -7.11
N GLY A 31 16.33 -18.65 -6.98
CA GLY A 31 15.61 -19.28 -8.08
C GLY A 31 14.29 -18.57 -8.42
N LYS A 32 13.86 -18.63 -9.69
CA LYS A 32 12.55 -18.06 -10.12
C LYS A 32 11.38 -18.56 -9.26
N PRO A 33 11.23 -19.87 -8.97
CA PRO A 33 10.13 -20.35 -8.13
C PRO A 33 10.18 -19.77 -6.72
N ASP A 34 11.35 -19.77 -6.08
CA ASP A 34 11.53 -19.28 -4.71
C ASP A 34 11.20 -17.79 -4.60
N PHE A 35 11.63 -17.00 -5.59
CA PHE A 35 11.31 -15.58 -5.66
C PHE A 35 9.80 -15.35 -5.77
N TRP A 36 9.13 -15.97 -6.75
CA TRP A 36 7.72 -15.70 -7.01
C TRP A 36 6.80 -16.22 -5.91
N THR A 37 7.08 -17.39 -5.35
CA THR A 37 6.34 -17.92 -4.20
C THR A 37 6.56 -17.05 -2.96
N GLY A 38 7.79 -16.60 -2.70
CA GLY A 38 8.08 -15.69 -1.59
C GLY A 38 7.40 -14.33 -1.76
N PHE A 39 7.42 -13.78 -2.97
CA PHE A 39 6.76 -12.52 -3.28
C PHE A 39 5.24 -12.62 -3.13
N GLU A 40 4.61 -13.67 -3.67
CA GLU A 40 3.17 -13.94 -3.49
C GLU A 40 2.81 -14.00 -2.00
N ALA A 41 3.59 -14.73 -1.18
CA ALA A 41 3.33 -14.83 0.25
C ALA A 41 3.41 -13.48 0.97
N ILE A 42 4.38 -12.62 0.61
CA ILE A 42 4.50 -11.27 1.16
C ILE A 42 3.29 -10.42 0.75
N VAL A 43 2.89 -10.46 -0.52
CA VAL A 43 1.73 -9.70 -1.01
C VAL A 43 0.46 -10.15 -0.29
N ASP A 44 0.20 -11.45 -0.20
CA ASP A 44 -0.98 -12.01 0.48
C ASP A 44 -1.00 -11.61 1.97
N GLN A 45 0.15 -11.65 2.64
CA GLN A 45 0.25 -11.33 4.07
C GLN A 45 0.08 -9.83 4.36
N PHE A 46 0.69 -8.96 3.56
CA PHE A 46 0.84 -7.55 3.90
C PHE A 46 -0.14 -6.62 3.19
N THR A 47 -0.81 -7.05 2.11
CA THR A 47 -1.83 -6.22 1.43
C THR A 47 -2.96 -5.82 2.38
N PRO A 48 -3.60 -6.73 3.16
CA PRO A 48 -4.68 -6.33 4.07
C PRO A 48 -4.23 -5.34 5.14
N ARG A 49 -2.97 -5.47 5.61
CA ARG A 49 -2.39 -4.54 6.57
C ARG A 49 -2.16 -3.17 5.94
N ASN A 50 -1.67 -3.12 4.70
CA ASN A 50 -1.46 -1.87 3.99
C ASN A 50 -2.78 -1.13 3.76
N ASP A 51 -3.82 -1.85 3.33
CA ASP A 51 -5.17 -1.30 3.17
C ASP A 51 -5.71 -0.73 4.48
N SER A 52 -5.50 -1.43 5.60
CA SER A 52 -5.89 -0.95 6.93
C SER A 52 -5.15 0.34 7.33
N LEU A 53 -3.87 0.47 6.99
CA LEU A 53 -3.10 1.69 7.25
C LEU A 53 -3.58 2.87 6.41
N LEU A 54 -3.95 2.63 5.15
CA LEU A 54 -4.56 3.64 4.28
C LEU A 54 -5.92 4.08 4.83
N ALA A 55 -6.79 3.14 5.22
CA ALA A 55 -8.07 3.45 5.84
C ALA A 55 -7.91 4.24 7.15
N THR A 56 -6.85 3.95 7.92
CA THR A 56 -6.52 4.69 9.14
C THR A 56 -6.15 6.14 8.83
N ARG A 57 -5.38 6.37 7.76
CA ARG A 57 -5.07 7.72 7.27
C ARG A 57 -6.33 8.46 6.82
N ASP A 58 -7.21 7.80 6.08
CA ASP A 58 -8.46 8.40 5.59
C ASP A 58 -9.40 8.76 6.75
N SER A 59 -9.47 7.90 7.77
CA SER A 59 -10.24 8.15 8.99
C SER A 59 -9.71 9.35 9.76
N MET A 60 -8.39 9.45 9.96
CA MET A 60 -7.79 10.62 10.60
C MET A 60 -8.09 11.91 9.84
N GLN A 61 -7.93 11.88 8.51
CA GLN A 61 -8.20 13.06 7.68
C GLN A 61 -9.68 13.47 7.77
N SER A 62 -10.60 12.51 7.70
CA SER A 62 -12.04 12.78 7.81
C SER A 62 -12.40 13.44 9.15
N GLN A 63 -11.81 12.97 10.25
CA GLN A 63 -11.99 13.56 11.58
C GLN A 63 -11.46 14.99 11.64
N ILE A 64 -10.28 15.25 11.05
CA ILE A 64 -9.69 16.59 10.98
C ILE A 64 -10.59 17.54 10.16
N ASP A 65 -11.06 17.07 9.01
CA ASP A 65 -11.95 17.83 8.13
C ASP A 65 -13.26 18.19 8.84
N GLU A 66 -13.86 17.23 9.54
CA GLU A 66 -15.08 17.43 10.33
C GLU A 66 -14.85 18.39 11.51
N TRP A 67 -13.71 18.26 12.20
CA TRP A 67 -13.34 19.15 13.30
C TRP A 67 -13.25 20.61 12.83
N HIS A 68 -12.62 20.86 11.67
CA HIS A 68 -12.53 22.20 11.10
C HIS A 68 -13.87 22.70 10.55
N SER A 69 -14.63 21.86 9.85
CA SER A 69 -15.92 22.23 9.26
C SER A 69 -16.92 22.68 10.34
N SER A 70 -17.01 21.93 11.44
CA SER A 70 -17.88 22.24 12.59
C SER A 70 -17.50 23.52 13.34
N ARG A 71 -16.28 24.04 13.13
CA ARG A 71 -15.72 25.23 13.80
C ARG A 71 -15.38 26.36 12.83
N SER A 72 -15.92 26.33 11.61
CA SER A 72 -15.57 27.24 10.50
C SER A 72 -15.68 28.75 10.80
N SER A 73 -16.45 29.15 11.82
CA SER A 73 -16.61 30.55 12.24
C SER A 73 -15.89 30.90 13.55
N GLN A 74 -15.14 29.97 14.14
CA GLN A 74 -14.44 30.14 15.42
C GLN A 74 -12.93 30.26 15.21
N ALA A 75 -12.27 31.03 16.06
CA ALA A 75 -10.82 31.00 16.13
C ALA A 75 -10.37 29.63 16.64
N ILE A 76 -9.31 29.09 16.05
CA ILE A 76 -8.75 27.79 16.46
C ILE A 76 -7.91 28.00 17.72
N GLU A 77 -8.34 27.44 18.84
CA GLU A 77 -7.56 27.40 20.08
C GLU A 77 -6.49 26.30 20.00
N PRO A 78 -5.18 26.63 20.03
CA PRO A 78 -4.12 25.64 19.79
C PRO A 78 -4.09 24.50 20.81
N ALA A 79 -4.45 24.76 22.06
CA ALA A 79 -4.50 23.74 23.11
C ALA A 79 -5.63 22.72 22.88
N GLU A 80 -6.81 23.19 22.45
CA GLU A 80 -7.95 22.33 22.10
C GLU A 80 -7.62 21.49 20.86
N TYR A 81 -7.03 22.10 19.84
CA TYR A 81 -6.64 21.39 18.62
C TYR A 81 -5.57 20.33 18.89
N MET A 82 -4.56 20.64 19.72
CA MET A 82 -3.57 19.65 20.13
C MET A 82 -4.19 18.50 20.93
N GLN A 83 -5.18 18.78 21.77
CA GLN A 83 -5.90 17.74 22.51
C GLN A 83 -6.72 16.83 21.58
N PHE A 84 -7.31 17.39 20.53
CA PHE A 84 -8.04 16.63 19.50
C PHE A 84 -7.13 15.70 18.68
N LEU A 85 -5.91 16.13 18.35
CA LEU A 85 -4.97 15.36 17.53
C LEU A 85 -4.22 14.24 18.28
N ARG A 86 -4.37 14.13 19.60
CA ARG A 86 -3.71 13.10 20.43
C ARG A 86 -4.49 11.80 20.45
#